data_AF-A0AB38T6X3-F1
#
_entry.id   AF-A0AB38T6X3-F1
#
_cell.length_a   1.000
_cell.length_b   1.000
_cell.length_c   1.000
_cell.angle_alpha   90.00
_cell.angle_beta   90.00
_cell.angle_gamma   90.00
#
_symmetry.space_group_name_H-M   'P 1'
#
loop_
_entity.id
_entity.type
_entity.pdbx_description
1 polymer ?
#
loop_
_entity_poly.entity_id
_entity_poly.type
_entity_poly.pdbx_seq_one_letter_code
_entity_poly.pdbx_strand_id
1 'polypeptide(L)'
;MSFPDMPGCISAGVTIDEAVRNGVEALSGHVRMLEGDGDPVPPPRDFDAIMSDPELAEDRDGAMTTVIPLIRDRGSTTRINVSSDLGLLEAIDATARERGQTRSAFLASAARKDIVD
;
A
#
# COMPACT_ATOMS: atom_id res chain seq x y z
N MET A 1 -8.13 9.16 6.64
CA MET A 1 -6.69 8.98 6.89
C MET A 1 -5.94 10.01 6.07
N SER A 2 -5.13 10.81 6.74
CA SER A 2 -4.17 11.74 6.13
C SER A 2 -2.75 11.22 6.31
N PHE A 3 -1.83 11.72 5.49
CA PHE A 3 -0.41 11.36 5.52
C PHE A 3 0.39 12.64 5.76
N PRO A 4 0.89 12.90 6.98
CA PRO A 4 1.63 14.12 7.30
C PRO A 4 2.84 14.36 6.40
N ASP A 5 3.52 13.29 6.00
CA ASP A 5 4.71 13.36 5.14
C ASP A 5 4.37 13.44 3.64
N MET A 6 3.10 13.26 3.29
CA MET A 6 2.61 13.30 1.91
C MET A 6 1.36 14.19 1.84
N PRO A 7 1.54 15.53 1.97
CA PRO A 7 0.42 16.47 1.98
C PRO A 7 -0.46 16.31 0.74
N GLY A 8 -1.78 16.27 0.94
CA GLY A 8 -2.75 16.06 -0.14
C GLY A 8 -3.04 14.60 -0.49
N CYS A 9 -2.28 13.63 0.04
CA CYS A 9 -2.66 12.22 0.02
C CYS A 9 -3.72 11.95 1.10
N ILE A 10 -4.90 11.49 0.69
CA ILE A 10 -6.01 11.18 1.59
C ILE A 10 -6.60 9.82 1.23
N SER A 11 -6.94 9.03 2.25
CA SER A 11 -7.65 7.76 2.12
C SER A 11 -8.84 7.70 3.10
N ALA A 12 -9.84 6.88 2.78
CA ALA A 12 -11.00 6.61 3.62
C ALA A 12 -11.46 5.15 3.45
N GLY A 13 -12.25 4.66 4.39
CA GLY A 13 -12.87 3.35 4.37
C GLY A 13 -14.03 3.30 5.36
N VAL A 14 -14.93 2.32 5.21
CA VAL A 14 -16.05 2.11 6.14
C VAL A 14 -15.55 1.60 7.49
N THR A 15 -14.47 0.82 7.47
CA THR A 15 -13.76 0.36 8.66
C THR A 15 -12.33 0.91 8.70
N ILE A 16 -11.70 0.85 9.88
CA ILE A 16 -10.29 1.23 10.05
C ILE A 16 -9.40 0.38 9.13
N ASP A 17 -9.60 -0.95 9.11
CA ASP A 17 -8.83 -1.86 8.26
C ASP A 17 -9.00 -1.55 6.77
N GLU A 18 -10.21 -1.16 6.36
CA GLU A 18 -10.44 -0.71 4.99
C GLU A 18 -9.72 0.61 4.71
N ALA A 19 -9.77 1.58 5.62
CA ALA A 19 -9.06 2.85 5.46
C ALA A 19 -7.53 2.67 5.39
N VAL A 20 -6.97 1.73 6.15
CA VAL A 20 -5.54 1.34 6.10
C VAL A 20 -5.20 0.71 4.76
N ARG A 21 -5.96 -0.29 4.30
CA ARG A 21 -5.75 -0.94 2.99
C ARG A 21 -5.85 0.07 1.84
N ASN A 22 -6.88 0.91 1.85
CA ASN A 22 -7.04 1.99 0.87
C ASN A 22 -5.92 3.02 0.99
N GLY A 23 -5.37 3.21 2.19
CA GLY A 23 -4.23 4.10 2.45
C GLY A 23 -2.98 3.69 1.70
N VAL A 24 -2.70 2.38 1.62
CA VAL A 24 -1.57 1.85 0.85
C VAL A 24 -1.72 2.19 -0.64
N GLU A 25 -2.90 1.97 -1.21
CA GLU A 25 -3.18 2.29 -2.61
C GLU A 25 -3.11 3.80 -2.89
N ALA A 26 -3.68 4.62 -2.01
CA ALA A 26 -3.64 6.08 -2.11
C ALA A 26 -2.20 6.60 -2.07
N LEU A 27 -1.39 6.09 -1.14
CA LEU A 27 0.01 6.47 -0.99
C LEU A 27 0.84 6.07 -2.22
N SER A 28 0.67 4.84 -2.70
CA SER A 28 1.34 4.35 -3.92
C SER A 28 0.95 5.17 -5.16
N GLY A 29 -0.34 5.50 -5.31
CA GLY A 29 -0.84 6.34 -6.41
C GLY A 29 -0.31 7.77 -6.34
N HIS A 30 -0.27 8.36 -5.15
CA HIS A 30 0.25 9.71 -4.93
C HIS A 30 1.75 9.79 -5.24
N VAL A 31 2.55 8.82 -4.77
CA VAL A 31 3.98 8.72 -5.11
C VAL A 31 4.19 8.60 -6.62
N ARG A 32 3.40 7.79 -7.30
CA ARG A 32 3.49 7.62 -8.75
C ARG A 32 3.19 8.92 -9.50
N MET A 33 2.26 9.74 -9.01
CA MET A 33 1.97 11.06 -9.58
C MET A 33 3.18 11.98 -9.44
N LEU A 34 3.73 12.11 -8.23
CA LEU A 34 4.93 12.93 -7.98
C LEU A 34 6.09 12.50 -8.89
N GLU A 35 6.39 11.20 -8.95
CA GLU A 35 7.46 10.66 -9.80
C GLU A 35 7.18 10.92 -11.30
N GLY A 36 5.91 10.86 -11.73
CA GLY A 36 5.50 11.11 -13.10
C GLY A 36 5.65 12.58 -13.53
N ASP A 37 5.40 13.50 -12.60
CA ASP A 37 5.54 14.94 -12.80
C ASP A 37 6.99 15.43 -12.59
N GLY A 38 7.88 14.54 -12.12
CA GLY A 38 9.28 14.84 -11.85
C GLY A 38 9.52 15.50 -10.49
N ASP A 39 8.49 15.52 -9.63
CA ASP A 39 8.56 16.05 -8.29
C ASP A 39 9.28 15.09 -7.33
N PRO A 40 10.02 15.62 -6.34
CA PRO A 40 10.66 14.79 -5.34
C PRO A 40 9.62 14.13 -4.44
N VAL A 41 9.82 12.84 -4.14
CA VAL A 41 9.06 12.12 -3.11
C VAL A 41 9.70 12.42 -1.75
N PRO A 42 9.01 13.08 -0.82
CA PRO A 42 9.53 13.34 0.53
C PRO A 42 9.96 12.03 1.22
N PRO A 43 11.08 12.01 1.95
CA PRO A 43 11.43 10.88 2.79
C PRO A 43 10.44 10.75 3.95
N PRO A 44 10.10 9.53 4.39
CA PRO A 44 9.28 9.35 5.58
C PRO A 44 10.03 9.82 6.83
N ARG A 45 9.30 10.40 7.78
CA ARG A 45 9.78 10.63 9.14
C ARG A 45 9.58 9.38 10.00
N ASP A 46 10.41 9.25 11.03
CA ASP A 46 10.22 8.20 12.04
C ASP A 46 8.91 8.41 12.81
N PHE A 47 8.33 7.32 13.32
CA PHE A 47 7.08 7.36 14.07
C PHE A 47 7.17 8.32 15.28
N ASP A 48 8.27 8.32 16.02
CA ASP A 48 8.48 9.21 17.16
C ASP A 48 8.56 10.69 16.76
N ALA A 49 9.08 10.99 15.57
CA ALA A 49 9.08 12.36 15.04
C ALA A 49 7.66 12.83 14.73
N ILE A 50 6.81 11.96 14.16
CA ILE A 50 5.38 12.25 13.95
C ILE A 50 4.65 12.42 15.29
N MET A 51 4.95 11.58 16.28
CA MET A 51 4.30 11.60 17.60
C MET A 51 4.78 12.74 18.51
N SER A 52 5.92 13.36 18.23
CA SER A 52 6.43 14.53 18.97
C SER A 52 6.18 15.87 18.28
N ASP A 53 5.72 15.86 17.03
CA ASP A 53 5.45 17.08 16.26
C ASP A 53 4.27 17.89 16.84
N PRO A 54 4.47 19.12 17.35
CA PRO A 54 3.39 19.94 17.88
C PRO A 54 2.42 20.42 16.80
N GLU A 55 2.83 20.53 15.53
CA GLU A 55 1.95 20.98 14.43
C GLU A 55 0.87 19.92 14.12
N LEU A 56 1.15 18.66 14.41
CA LEU A 56 0.22 17.54 14.24
C LEU A 56 -0.66 17.29 15.47
N ALA A 57 -0.60 18.12 16.52
CA ALA A 57 -1.36 17.90 17.75
C ALA A 57 -2.87 17.84 17.52
N GLU A 58 -3.41 18.74 16.69
CA GLU A 58 -4.84 18.74 16.34
C GLU A 58 -5.21 17.53 15.48
N ASP A 59 -4.40 17.19 14.47
CA ASP A 59 -4.63 16.03 13.59
C ASP A 59 -4.61 14.69 14.35
N ARG A 60 -3.86 14.61 15.44
CA ARG A 60 -3.74 13.39 16.27
C ARG A 60 -4.78 13.32 17.37
N ASP A 61 -5.47 14.41 17.69
CA ASP A 61 -6.46 14.40 18.77
C ASP A 61 -7.62 13.44 18.43
N GLY A 62 -7.80 12.41 19.26
CA GLY A 62 -8.76 11.34 19.03
C GLY A 62 -8.46 10.43 17.83
N ALA A 63 -7.30 10.56 17.17
CA ALA A 63 -6.92 9.76 16.01
C ALA A 63 -6.08 8.53 16.39
N MET A 64 -6.23 7.46 15.61
CA MET A 64 -5.27 6.34 15.62
C MET A 64 -4.15 6.65 14.63
N THR A 65 -2.90 6.59 15.08
CA THR A 65 -1.73 6.75 14.22
C THR A 65 -1.14 5.38 13.91
N THR A 66 -0.84 5.11 12.64
CA THR A 66 -0.21 3.86 12.19
C THR A 66 0.76 4.14 11.04
N VAL A 67 1.66 3.19 10.78
CA VAL A 67 2.59 3.25 9.65
C VAL A 67 1.95 2.56 8.45
N ILE A 68 1.98 3.23 7.30
CA ILE A 68 1.50 2.68 6.03
C ILE A 68 2.72 2.33 5.18
N PRO A 69 2.91 1.05 4.78
CA PRO A 69 4.03 0.68 3.92
C PRO A 69 3.85 1.28 2.52
N LEU A 70 4.90 1.94 2.01
CA LEU A 70 4.94 2.38 0.62
C LEU A 70 5.35 1.23 -0.29
N ILE A 71 4.41 0.72 -1.09
CA ILE A 71 4.69 -0.23 -2.16
C ILE A 71 4.76 0.54 -3.49
N ARG A 72 5.97 0.81 -3.99
CA ARG A 72 6.14 1.61 -5.23
C ARG A 72 5.79 0.80 -6.47
N ASP A 73 4.78 1.24 -7.22
CA ASP A 73 4.47 0.70 -8.55
C ASP A 73 5.36 1.35 -9.61
N ARG A 74 6.47 0.70 -9.97
CA ARG A 74 7.43 1.19 -10.97
C ARG A 74 6.95 1.15 -12.42
N GLY A 75 5.68 0.84 -12.66
CA GLY A 75 5.08 0.78 -14.00
C GLY A 75 5.57 -0.36 -14.92
N SER A 76 6.68 -1.03 -14.60
CA SER A 76 7.21 -2.17 -15.34
C SER A 76 6.99 -3.50 -14.60
N THR A 77 6.60 -4.55 -15.31
CA THR A 77 6.55 -5.92 -14.76
C THR A 77 7.86 -6.66 -15.01
N THR A 78 8.40 -7.31 -13.98
CA THR A 78 9.58 -8.17 -14.08
C THR A 78 9.17 -9.64 -13.95
N ARG A 79 9.65 -10.51 -14.85
CA ARG A 79 9.46 -11.96 -14.72
C ARG A 79 10.40 -12.53 -13.67
N ILE A 80 9.86 -13.32 -12.76
CA ILE A 80 10.60 -14.07 -11.75
C ILE A 80 10.35 -15.57 -11.91
N ASN A 81 11.33 -16.39 -11.57
CA ASN A 81 11.17 -17.84 -11.46
C ASN A 81 11.02 -18.20 -9.98
N VAL A 82 9.98 -18.96 -9.64
CA VAL A 82 9.71 -19.42 -8.27
C VAL A 82 9.41 -20.91 -8.29
N SER A 83 9.79 -21.60 -7.21
CA SER A 83 9.40 -22.98 -6.95
C SER A 83 8.13 -22.99 -6.09
N SER A 84 7.23 -23.94 -6.33
CA SER A 84 6.01 -24.11 -5.54
C SER A 84 5.59 -25.58 -5.56
N ASP A 85 4.86 -26.01 -4.55
CA ASP A 85 4.18 -27.30 -4.57
C ASP A 85 3.16 -27.36 -5.73
N LEU A 86 3.00 -28.54 -6.33
CA LEU A 86 2.11 -28.72 -7.49
C LEU A 86 0.65 -28.48 -7.12
N GLY A 87 0.20 -28.99 -5.97
CA GLY A 87 -1.18 -28.81 -5.51
C GLY A 87 -1.49 -27.35 -5.18
N LEU A 88 -0.53 -26.63 -4.62
CA LEU A 88 -0.65 -25.18 -4.41
C LEU A 88 -0.76 -24.43 -5.75
N LEU A 89 0.04 -24.80 -6.75
CA LEU A 89 -0.01 -24.17 -8.07
C LEU A 89 -1.37 -24.37 -8.76
N GLU A 90 -1.94 -25.57 -8.65
CA GLU A 90 -3.27 -25.89 -9.16
C GLU A 90 -4.36 -25.07 -8.45
N ALA A 91 -4.28 -24.95 -7.13
CA ALA A 91 -5.21 -24.15 -6.33
C ALA A 91 -5.15 -22.65 -6.68
N ILE A 92 -3.94 -22.12 -6.89
CA ILE A 92 -3.72 -20.74 -7.35
C ILE A 92 -4.38 -20.54 -8.71
N ASP A 93 -4.14 -21.43 -9.67
CA ASP A 93 -4.69 -21.32 -11.02
C ASP A 93 -6.22 -21.39 -11.05
N ALA A 94 -6.81 -22.29 -10.28
CA ALA A 94 -8.26 -22.40 -10.14
C ALA A 94 -8.85 -21.10 -9.58
N THR A 95 -8.28 -20.61 -8.47
CA THR A 95 -8.76 -19.39 -7.80
C THR A 95 -8.60 -18.16 -8.69
N ALA A 96 -7.47 -18.02 -9.38
CA ALA A 96 -7.23 -16.92 -10.31
C ALA A 96 -8.26 -16.90 -11.44
N ARG A 97 -8.57 -18.08 -12.03
CA ARG A 97 -9.60 -18.21 -13.08
C ARG A 97 -11.00 -17.86 -12.57
N GLU A 98 -11.38 -18.36 -11.41
CA GLU A 98 -12.67 -18.03 -10.77
C GLU A 98 -12.85 -16.52 -10.57
N ARG A 99 -11.75 -15.81 -10.29
CA ARG A 99 -11.74 -14.35 -10.11
C ARG A 99 -11.53 -13.56 -11.40
N GLY A 100 -11.41 -14.22 -12.55
CA GLY A 100 -11.10 -13.55 -13.82
C GLY A 100 -9.72 -12.88 -13.86
N GLN A 101 -8.78 -13.36 -13.05
CA GLN A 101 -7.43 -12.83 -12.91
C GLN A 101 -6.39 -13.74 -13.57
N THR A 102 -5.24 -13.17 -13.93
CA THR A 102 -4.05 -13.98 -14.25
C THR A 102 -3.41 -14.52 -12.98
N ARG A 103 -2.64 -15.61 -13.07
CA ARG A 103 -1.84 -16.15 -11.94
C ARG A 103 -1.00 -15.06 -11.28
N SER A 104 -0.29 -14.26 -12.08
CA SER A 104 0.56 -13.18 -11.58
C SER A 104 -0.25 -12.09 -10.88
N ALA A 105 -1.43 -11.72 -11.38
CA ALA A 105 -2.30 -10.74 -10.74
C ALA A 105 -2.82 -11.25 -9.38
N PHE A 106 -3.22 -12.52 -9.32
CA PHE A 106 -3.64 -13.15 -8.06
C PHE A 106 -2.50 -13.19 -7.03
N LEU A 107 -1.32 -13.66 -7.43
CA LEU A 107 -0.14 -13.72 -6.54
C LEU A 107 0.26 -12.32 -6.06
N ALA A 108 0.25 -11.33 -6.95
CA ALA A 108 0.55 -9.95 -6.57
C ALA A 108 -0.50 -9.38 -5.59
N SER A 109 -1.79 -9.68 -5.78
CA SER A 109 -2.84 -9.27 -4.85
C SER A 109 -2.68 -9.94 -3.48
N ALA A 110 -2.37 -11.23 -3.44
CA ALA A 110 -2.13 -11.96 -2.20
C ALA A 110 -0.90 -11.41 -1.45
N ALA A 111 0.22 -11.19 -2.16
CA ALA A 111 1.42 -10.60 -1.57
C ALA A 111 1.17 -9.18 -1.05
N ARG A 112 0.45 -8.33 -1.81
CA ARG A 112 0.09 -6.98 -1.32
C ARG A 112 -0.75 -7.04 -0.06
N LYS A 113 -1.70 -7.98 0.03
CA LYS A 113 -2.51 -8.15 1.24
C LYS A 113 -1.63 -8.55 2.44
N ASP A 114 -0.77 -9.56 2.27
CA ASP A 114 0.11 -10.06 3.33
C ASP A 114 1.14 -9.04 3.81
N ILE A 115 1.61 -8.13 2.94
CA ILE A 115 2.51 -7.03 3.32
C ILE A 115 1.80 -5.97 4.19
N VAL A 116 0.48 -5.90 4.13
CA VAL A 116 -0.34 -4.85 4.77
C VAL A 116 -1.04 -5.35 6.04
N ASP A 117 -1.29 -6.66 6.13
CA ASP A 117 -1.81 -7.34 7.34
C ASP A 117 -0.73 -7.45 8.44
#